data_AF-A0A2M8LPK2-F1
#
_entry.id   AF-A0A2M8LPK2-F1
#
_cell.length_a   1.000
_cell.length_b   1.000
_cell.length_c   1.000
_cell.angle_alpha   90.00
_cell.angle_beta   90.00
_cell.angle_gamma   90.00
#
_symmetry.space_group_name_H-M   'P 1'
#
loop_
_entity.id
_entity.type
_entity.pdbx_description
1 polymer ?
#
loop_
_entity_poly.entity_id
_entity_poly.type
_entity_poly.pdbx_seq_one_letter_code
_entity_poly.pdbx_strand_id
1 'polypeptide(L)'
;MNDNGDPDDAVLLAQLDTTPGRADAWERLLAAADEFASRPHAEDDVRWEMPRRQPDGSMSFGRPVYGERVDRARRALSEVGAVTPAYHWTRHVPPRLPDDGSPLPPADAMRLATHIVRGERFGDGHIGKALEQGILQAVLASLATWHRDHQDHRDRSRG
;
A
#
# COMPACT_ATOMS: atom_id res chain seq x y z
N MET A 1 -11.64 -10.23 20.13
CA MET A 1 -12.47 -9.70 19.03
C MET A 1 -13.02 -8.38 19.53
N ASN A 2 -12.60 -7.26 18.94
CA ASN A 2 -13.24 -5.99 19.22
C ASN A 2 -14.62 -6.00 18.54
N ASP A 3 -15.62 -5.48 19.22
CA ASP A 3 -17.07 -5.67 18.99
C ASP A 3 -17.62 -5.08 17.67
N ASN A 4 -16.74 -4.71 16.72
CA ASN A 4 -17.05 -4.02 15.47
C ASN A 4 -16.62 -4.79 14.21
N GLY A 5 -16.08 -6.01 14.34
CA GLY A 5 -15.64 -6.83 13.20
C GLY A 5 -14.42 -6.27 12.43
N ASP A 6 -13.71 -5.29 13.00
CA ASP A 6 -12.37 -4.89 12.55
C ASP A 6 -11.34 -5.83 13.21
N PRO A 7 -10.46 -6.50 12.45
CA PRO A 7 -9.34 -7.23 13.03
C PRO A 7 -8.49 -6.32 13.92
N ASP A 8 -8.07 -6.89 15.05
CA ASP A 8 -7.11 -6.24 15.96
C ASP A 8 -5.78 -5.98 15.22
N ASP A 9 -5.07 -4.92 15.62
CA ASP A 9 -3.80 -4.51 15.01
C ASP A 9 -2.78 -5.64 15.07
N ALA A 10 -2.73 -6.37 16.19
CA ALA A 10 -1.87 -7.54 16.32
C ALA A 10 -2.20 -8.65 15.30
N VAL A 11 -3.49 -8.84 14.99
CA VAL A 11 -3.94 -9.82 13.99
C VAL A 11 -3.53 -9.39 12.58
N LEU A 12 -3.62 -8.09 12.27
CA LEU A 12 -3.16 -7.54 11.00
C LEU A 12 -1.65 -7.70 10.85
N LEU A 13 -0.87 -7.25 11.84
CA LEU A 13 0.59 -7.32 11.78
C LEU A 13 1.09 -8.77 11.72
N ALA A 14 0.38 -9.73 12.31
CA ALA A 14 0.69 -11.15 12.17
C ALA A 14 0.54 -11.69 10.74
N GLN A 15 -0.13 -10.96 9.82
CA GLN A 15 -0.21 -11.31 8.39
C GLN A 15 1.04 -10.92 7.61
N LEU A 16 1.90 -10.05 8.16
CA LEU A 16 3.13 -9.65 7.51
C LEU A 16 4.11 -10.82 7.49
N ASP A 17 4.49 -11.25 6.29
CA ASP A 17 5.35 -12.42 6.12
C ASP A 17 6.81 -12.04 6.34
N THR A 18 7.25 -12.16 7.60
CA THR A 18 8.64 -11.90 8.03
C THR A 18 9.51 -13.16 8.01
N THR A 19 9.11 -14.20 7.28
CA THR A 19 9.90 -15.42 7.13
C THR A 19 11.11 -15.16 6.23
N PRO A 20 12.23 -15.90 6.41
CA PRO A 20 13.40 -15.74 5.55
C PRO A 20 13.11 -15.94 4.06
N GLY A 21 12.11 -16.76 3.70
CA GLY A 21 11.68 -16.98 2.32
C GLY A 21 11.03 -15.77 1.65
N ARG A 22 10.74 -14.69 2.41
CA ARG A 22 10.21 -13.42 1.89
C ARG A 22 11.19 -12.25 2.02
N ALA A 23 12.46 -12.49 2.32
CA ALA A 23 13.47 -11.44 2.38
C ALA A 23 13.46 -10.57 1.11
N ASP A 24 13.46 -11.19 -0.07
CA ASP A 24 13.41 -10.49 -1.37
C ASP A 24 12.17 -9.60 -1.56
N ALA A 25 11.03 -9.97 -0.95
CA ALA A 25 9.81 -9.17 -1.04
C ALA A 25 9.93 -7.91 -0.16
N TRP A 26 10.51 -8.06 1.03
CA TRP A 26 10.82 -6.93 1.91
C TRP A 26 11.89 -6.02 1.33
N GLU A 27 12.96 -6.56 0.73
CA GLU A 27 13.96 -5.75 0.03
C GLU A 27 13.34 -4.91 -1.09
N ARG A 28 12.42 -5.49 -1.87
CA ARG A 28 11.68 -4.75 -2.90
C ARG A 28 10.75 -3.69 -2.32
N LEU A 29 10.12 -3.94 -1.16
CA LEU A 29 9.32 -2.93 -0.47
C LEU A 29 10.20 -1.78 0.03
N LEU A 30 11.34 -2.08 0.65
CA LEU A 30 12.29 -1.08 1.14
C LEU A 30 12.84 -0.23 -0.01
N ALA A 31 13.26 -0.87 -1.11
CA ALA A 31 13.72 -0.17 -2.31
C ALA A 31 12.63 0.74 -2.89
N ALA A 32 11.38 0.28 -2.94
CA ALA A 32 10.27 1.12 -3.36
C ALA A 32 10.04 2.30 -2.42
N ALA A 33 10.09 2.10 -1.10
CA ALA A 33 9.96 3.16 -0.11
C ALA A 33 11.06 4.22 -0.26
N ASP A 34 12.31 3.80 -0.44
CA ASP A 34 13.46 4.71 -0.63
C ASP A 34 13.36 5.45 -1.98
N GLU A 35 12.89 4.76 -3.02
CA GLU A 35 12.59 5.39 -4.30
C GLU A 35 11.53 6.49 -4.11
N PHE A 36 10.41 6.21 -3.43
CA PHE A 36 9.34 7.18 -3.08
C PHE A 36 9.80 8.34 -2.22
N ALA A 37 10.69 8.10 -1.26
CA ALA A 37 11.28 9.18 -0.47
C ALA A 37 12.16 10.12 -1.33
N SER A 38 12.96 9.58 -2.25
CA SER A 38 13.86 10.39 -3.10
C SER A 38 13.13 11.16 -4.21
N ARG A 39 12.01 10.62 -4.72
CA ARG A 39 11.20 11.24 -5.78
C ARG A 39 9.70 11.16 -5.42
N PRO A 40 9.20 12.01 -4.51
CA PRO A 40 7.83 11.89 -4.00
C PRO A 40 6.74 11.96 -5.08
N HIS A 41 6.98 12.71 -6.15
CA HIS A 41 6.06 12.91 -7.28
C HIS A 41 6.81 12.80 -8.61
N ALA A 42 6.90 11.62 -9.19
CA ALA A 42 7.45 11.45 -10.53
C ALA A 42 6.34 11.58 -11.58
N GLU A 43 6.61 12.29 -12.67
CA GLU A 43 5.61 12.53 -13.74
C GLU A 43 5.12 11.23 -14.41
N ASP A 44 5.90 10.15 -14.30
CA ASP A 44 5.62 8.83 -14.85
C ASP A 44 4.92 7.88 -13.85
N ASP A 45 4.66 8.31 -12.59
CA ASP A 45 3.99 7.46 -11.60
C ASP A 45 2.54 7.14 -12.02
N VAL A 46 1.80 8.13 -12.51
CA VAL A 46 0.42 7.95 -12.96
C VAL A 46 0.09 8.88 -14.13
N ARG A 47 -0.51 8.30 -15.17
CA ARG A 47 -1.10 9.05 -16.29
C ARG A 47 -2.57 8.71 -16.44
N TRP A 48 -3.44 9.71 -16.36
CA TRP A 48 -4.86 9.54 -16.60
C TRP A 48 -5.15 9.50 -18.10
N GLU A 49 -5.61 8.36 -18.60
CA GLU A 49 -6.18 8.27 -19.95
C GLU A 49 -7.59 8.86 -19.95
N MET A 50 -7.85 9.81 -20.84
CA MET A 50 -9.17 10.40 -20.99
C MET A 50 -10.16 9.40 -21.59
N PRO A 51 -11.46 9.51 -21.24
CA PRO A 51 -12.52 8.81 -21.97
C PRO A 51 -12.43 9.10 -23.47
N ARG A 52 -12.49 8.06 -24.30
CA ARG A 52 -12.43 8.20 -25.76
C ARG A 52 -13.52 7.39 -26.41
N ARG A 53 -14.08 7.93 -27.49
CA ARG A 53 -15.00 7.19 -28.35
C ARG A 53 -14.20 6.21 -29.20
N GLN A 54 -14.56 4.94 -29.12
CA GLN A 54 -13.97 3.87 -29.90
C GLN A 54 -14.55 3.84 -31.33
N PRO A 55 -13.86 3.20 -32.29
CA PRO A 55 -14.33 3.10 -33.68
C PRO A 55 -15.70 2.42 -33.84
N ASP A 56 -16.08 1.54 -32.90
CA ASP A 56 -17.39 0.87 -32.86
C ASP A 56 -18.51 1.76 -32.27
N GLY A 57 -18.19 3.00 -31.90
CA GLY A 57 -19.11 3.97 -31.33
C GLY A 57 -19.25 3.90 -29.81
N SER A 58 -18.67 2.91 -29.13
CA SER A 58 -18.65 2.82 -27.66
C SER A 58 -17.74 3.89 -27.02
N MET A 59 -17.94 4.19 -25.74
CA MET A 59 -17.08 5.10 -24.97
C MET A 59 -16.21 4.29 -24.02
N SER A 60 -14.89 4.50 -24.06
CA SER A 60 -14.00 4.03 -23.00
C SER A 60 -14.13 4.92 -21.78
N PHE A 61 -14.04 4.34 -20.59
CA PHE A 61 -13.90 5.12 -19.36
C PHE A 61 -12.48 5.67 -19.24
N GLY A 62 -12.34 6.81 -18.57
CA GLY A 62 -11.03 7.32 -18.22
C GLY A 62 -10.41 6.42 -17.17
N ARG A 63 -9.15 6.01 -17.37
CA ARG A 63 -8.47 5.10 -16.45
C ARG A 63 -7.04 5.55 -16.19
N PRO A 64 -6.52 5.35 -14.98
CA PRO A 64 -5.11 5.59 -14.72
C PRO A 64 -4.27 4.49 -15.38
N VAL A 65 -3.13 4.90 -15.90
CA VAL A 65 -2.03 4.02 -16.32
C VAL A 65 -0.88 4.29 -15.38
N TYR A 66 -0.47 3.25 -14.67
CA TYR A 66 0.58 3.32 -13.66
C TYR A 66 1.95 3.09 -14.26
N GLY A 67 2.93 3.85 -13.77
CA GLY A 67 4.33 3.63 -14.06
C GLY A 67 4.86 2.34 -13.42
N GLU A 68 6.02 1.89 -13.89
CA GLU A 68 6.63 0.63 -13.45
C GLU A 68 6.89 0.62 -11.94
N ARG A 69 7.33 1.74 -11.38
CA ARG A 69 7.59 1.91 -9.95
C ARG A 69 6.35 1.70 -9.09
N VAL A 70 5.20 2.24 -9.52
CA VAL A 70 3.92 2.06 -8.83
C VAL A 70 3.50 0.59 -8.87
N ASP A 71 3.68 -0.07 -10.02
CA ASP A 71 3.43 -1.51 -10.15
C ASP A 71 4.34 -2.34 -9.24
N ARG A 72 5.63 -1.99 -9.13
CA ARG A 72 6.58 -2.64 -8.21
C ARG A 72 6.14 -2.48 -6.76
N ALA A 73 5.77 -1.27 -6.35
CA ALA A 73 5.26 -0.99 -5.00
C ALA A 73 3.99 -1.80 -4.69
N ARG A 74 3.01 -1.83 -5.61
CA ARG A 74 1.78 -2.61 -5.44
C ARG A 74 2.05 -4.10 -5.27
N ARG A 75 2.97 -4.66 -6.07
CA ARG A 75 3.38 -6.06 -5.98
C ARG A 75 4.07 -6.34 -4.65
N ALA A 76 5.03 -5.51 -4.25
CA ALA A 76 5.74 -5.64 -2.98
C ALA A 76 4.77 -5.64 -1.79
N LEU A 77 3.81 -4.71 -1.73
CA LEU A 77 2.76 -4.67 -0.70
C LEU A 77 1.95 -5.98 -0.63
N SER A 78 1.60 -6.55 -1.78
CA SER A 78 0.86 -7.82 -1.82
C SER A 78 1.73 -8.99 -1.36
N GLU A 79 3.01 -8.99 -1.74
CA GLU A 79 3.93 -10.10 -1.47
C GLU A 79 4.41 -10.18 -0.01
N VAL A 80 4.49 -9.05 0.69
CA VAL A 80 4.80 -9.03 2.13
C VAL A 80 3.57 -9.29 3.01
N GLY A 81 2.38 -9.45 2.41
CA GLY A 81 1.13 -9.68 3.14
C GLY A 81 0.42 -8.42 3.63
N ALA A 82 0.87 -7.22 3.24
CA ALA A 82 0.22 -5.96 3.64
C ALA A 82 -1.17 -5.78 3.01
N VAL A 83 -1.39 -6.37 1.83
CA VAL A 83 -2.71 -6.49 1.21
C VAL A 83 -3.34 -7.81 1.66
N THR A 84 -4.16 -7.76 2.71
CA THR A 84 -4.61 -8.97 3.41
C THR A 84 -6.12 -9.22 3.26
N PRO A 85 -6.56 -10.49 3.12
CA PRO A 85 -7.97 -10.84 3.22
C PRO A 85 -8.51 -10.80 4.65
N ALA A 86 -7.66 -10.76 5.67
CA ALA A 86 -8.06 -10.69 7.08
C ALA A 86 -8.81 -9.39 7.41
N TYR A 87 -8.61 -8.35 6.61
CA TYR A 87 -9.32 -7.08 6.72
C TYR A 87 -10.46 -6.99 5.70
N HIS A 88 -11.69 -6.89 6.21
CA HIS A 88 -12.90 -6.71 5.39
C HIS A 88 -13.07 -5.26 4.93
N TRP A 89 -12.20 -4.81 4.03
CA TRP A 89 -12.12 -3.40 3.59
C TRP A 89 -13.46 -2.80 3.14
N THR A 90 -14.35 -3.56 2.48
CA THR A 90 -15.66 -3.04 2.05
C THR A 90 -16.63 -2.69 3.18
N ARG A 91 -16.35 -3.14 4.41
CA ARG A 91 -17.20 -2.89 5.59
C ARG A 91 -16.67 -1.77 6.47
N HIS A 92 -15.50 -1.24 6.17
CA HIS A 92 -14.78 -0.31 7.03
C HIS A 92 -14.41 0.95 6.26
N VAL A 93 -14.40 2.09 6.95
CA VAL A 93 -13.90 3.34 6.37
C VAL A 93 -12.36 3.28 6.42
N PRO A 94 -11.63 3.60 5.33
CA PRO A 94 -10.18 3.63 5.37
C PRO A 94 -9.70 4.66 6.42
N PRO A 95 -8.65 4.35 7.20
CA PRO A 95 -8.08 5.31 8.11
C PRO A 95 -7.51 6.49 7.33
N ARG A 96 -7.49 7.68 7.95
CA ARG A 96 -6.90 8.88 7.35
C ARG A 96 -5.43 8.97 7.72
N LEU A 97 -4.65 9.65 6.89
CA LEU A 97 -3.32 10.07 7.31
C LEU A 97 -3.44 11.02 8.51
N PRO A 98 -2.52 10.96 9.49
CA PRO A 98 -2.49 11.91 10.59
C PRO A 98 -2.28 13.35 10.08
N ASP A 99 -3.15 14.27 10.50
CA ASP A 99 -3.09 15.68 10.08
C ASP A 99 -1.89 16.44 10.70
N ASP A 100 -1.33 15.90 11.78
CA ASP A 100 -0.17 16.46 12.51
C ASP A 100 1.18 16.04 11.90
N GLY A 101 1.16 15.28 10.80
CA GLY A 101 2.35 14.75 10.15
C GLY A 101 3.04 13.61 10.92
N SER A 102 2.40 13.07 11.97
CA SER A 102 2.92 11.90 12.67
C SER A 102 2.96 10.68 11.73
N PRO A 103 3.90 9.72 11.97
CA PRO A 103 3.97 8.52 11.16
C PRO A 103 2.67 7.72 11.22
N LEU A 104 2.22 7.24 10.06
CA LEU A 104 1.09 6.33 9.96
C LEU A 104 1.38 5.04 10.74
N PRO A 105 0.48 4.59 11.65
CA PRO A 105 0.65 3.31 12.35
C PRO A 105 0.73 2.14 11.36
N PRO A 106 1.59 1.11 11.59
CA PRO A 106 1.77 0.01 10.64
C PRO A 106 0.49 -0.79 10.35
N ALA A 107 -0.39 -0.97 11.34
CA ALA A 107 -1.69 -1.63 11.12
C ALA A 107 -2.61 -0.80 10.22
N ASP A 108 -2.64 0.53 10.39
CA ASP A 108 -3.40 1.43 9.51
C ASP A 108 -2.79 1.49 8.11
N ALA A 109 -1.47 1.36 7.98
CA ALA A 109 -0.81 1.19 6.70
C ALA A 109 -1.29 -0.09 5.97
N MET A 110 -1.51 -1.20 6.67
CA MET A 110 -2.11 -2.42 6.09
C MET A 110 -3.58 -2.23 5.70
N ARG A 111 -4.37 -1.52 6.52
CA ARG A 111 -5.77 -1.18 6.20
C ARG A 111 -5.85 -0.33 4.94
N LEU A 112 -4.97 0.67 4.81
CA LEU A 112 -4.86 1.52 3.62
C LEU A 112 -4.35 0.76 2.40
N ALA A 113 -3.28 -0.02 2.53
CA ALA A 113 -2.76 -0.86 1.45
C ALA A 113 -3.86 -1.78 0.89
N THR A 114 -4.63 -2.41 1.78
CA THR A 114 -5.74 -3.28 1.39
C THR A 114 -6.85 -2.51 0.67
N HIS A 115 -7.25 -1.36 1.20
CA HIS A 115 -8.24 -0.48 0.57
C HIS A 115 -7.83 -0.04 -0.84
N ILE A 116 -6.61 0.46 -0.97
CA ILE A 116 -6.12 1.06 -2.20
C ILE A 116 -5.94 -0.01 -3.28
N VAL A 117 -5.25 -1.11 -2.94
CA VAL A 117 -4.92 -2.16 -3.92
C VAL A 117 -6.13 -3.00 -4.30
N ARG A 118 -7.01 -3.33 -3.35
CA ARG A 118 -8.23 -4.10 -3.67
C ARG A 118 -9.30 -3.20 -4.27
N GLY A 119 -9.45 -1.97 -3.77
CA GLY A 119 -10.40 -0.97 -4.29
C GLY A 119 -10.14 -0.59 -5.74
N GLU A 120 -8.88 -0.60 -6.17
CA GLU A 120 -8.50 -0.38 -7.58
C GLU A 120 -9.24 -1.32 -8.55
N ARG A 121 -9.58 -2.54 -8.14
CA ARG A 121 -10.30 -3.49 -9.00
C ARG A 121 -11.77 -3.14 -9.19
N PHE A 122 -12.32 -2.25 -8.37
CA PHE A 122 -13.75 -1.95 -8.29
C PHE A 122 -14.08 -0.49 -8.61
N GLY A 123 -13.09 0.34 -8.95
CA GLY A 123 -13.34 1.72 -9.32
C GLY A 123 -12.15 2.39 -9.98
N ASP A 124 -12.39 3.57 -10.52
CA ASP A 124 -11.44 4.27 -11.37
C ASP A 124 -10.39 5.01 -10.52
N GLY A 125 -9.27 4.34 -10.27
CA GLY A 125 -8.01 4.94 -9.80
C GLY A 125 -7.90 5.25 -8.32
N HIS A 126 -8.15 4.25 -7.48
CA HIS A 126 -7.83 4.32 -6.06
C HIS A 126 -6.32 4.48 -5.82
N ILE A 127 -5.47 3.77 -6.57
CA ILE A 127 -4.01 3.93 -6.50
C ILE A 127 -3.60 5.31 -7.00
N GLY A 128 -4.18 5.78 -8.11
CA GLY A 128 -3.90 7.13 -8.64
C GLY A 128 -4.19 8.23 -7.63
N LYS A 129 -5.36 8.20 -7.00
CA LYS A 129 -5.71 9.17 -5.93
C LYS A 129 -4.80 9.04 -4.71
N ALA A 130 -4.46 7.82 -4.31
CA ALA A 130 -3.55 7.60 -3.19
C ALA A 130 -2.14 8.15 -3.46
N LEU A 131 -1.66 8.09 -4.69
CA LEU A 131 -0.39 8.70 -5.11
C LEU A 131 -0.45 10.23 -5.03
N GLU A 132 -1.50 10.83 -5.58
CA GLU A 132 -1.72 12.29 -5.57
C GLU A 132 -1.83 12.84 -4.14
N GLN A 133 -2.38 12.05 -3.22
CA GLN A 133 -2.58 12.40 -1.82
C GLN A 133 -1.40 12.01 -0.91
N GLY A 134 -0.34 11.39 -1.44
CA GLY A 134 0.81 10.96 -0.63
C GLY A 134 0.56 9.70 0.22
N ILE A 135 -0.60 9.07 0.09
CA ILE A 135 -1.01 7.92 0.92
C ILE A 135 -0.17 6.69 0.62
N LEU A 136 0.14 6.41 -0.65
CA LEU A 136 0.97 5.26 -1.00
C LEU A 136 2.38 5.39 -0.40
N GLN A 137 2.94 6.60 -0.44
CA GLN A 137 4.24 6.94 0.12
C GLN A 137 4.23 6.75 1.64
N ALA A 138 3.19 7.22 2.33
CA ALA A 138 3.04 7.03 3.78
C ALA A 138 2.90 5.56 4.17
N VAL A 139 2.16 4.76 3.41
CA VAL A 139 2.01 3.31 3.61
C VAL A 139 3.37 2.61 3.46
N LEU A 140 4.10 2.88 2.38
CA LEU A 140 5.42 2.28 2.13
C LEU A 140 6.41 2.67 3.22
N ALA A 141 6.47 3.94 3.60
CA ALA A 141 7.36 4.44 4.64
C ALA A 141 7.05 3.80 6.01
N SER A 142 5.78 3.71 6.39
CA SER A 142 5.35 3.09 7.65
C SER A 142 5.79 1.63 7.74
N LEU A 143 5.50 0.83 6.69
CA LEU A 143 5.86 -0.59 6.67
C LEU A 143 7.37 -0.82 6.59
N ALA A 144 8.10 0.05 5.87
CA ALA A 144 9.56 0.01 5.82
C ALA A 144 10.18 0.26 7.19
N THR A 145 9.72 1.28 7.92
CA THR A 145 10.17 1.59 9.28
C THR A 145 9.85 0.44 10.23
N TRP A 146 8.62 -0.06 10.20
CA TRP A 146 8.21 -1.20 11.04
C TRP A 146 9.11 -2.42 10.83
N HIS A 147 9.43 -2.75 9.57
CA HIS A 147 10.28 -3.91 9.27
C HIS A 147 11.71 -3.72 9.79
N ARG A 148 12.30 -2.53 9.58
CA ARG A 148 13.65 -2.21 10.09
C ARG A 148 13.70 -2.34 11.62
N ASP A 149 12.74 -1.75 12.32
CA ASP A 149 12.63 -1.84 13.77
C ASP A 149 12.47 -3.30 14.23
N HIS A 150 11.63 -4.08 13.53
CA HIS A 150 11.39 -5.47 13.88
C HIS A 150 12.62 -6.38 13.69
N GLN A 151 13.46 -6.12 12.67
CA GLN A 151 14.73 -6.84 12.49
C GLN A 151 15.74 -6.48 13.58
N ASP A 152 15.88 -5.20 13.93
CA ASP A 152 16.77 -4.74 15.00
C ASP A 152 16.46 -5.41 16.35
N HIS A 153 15.17 -5.57 16.68
CA HIS A 153 14.75 -6.26 17.90
C HIS A 153 15.06 -7.77 17.86
N ARG A 154 14.94 -8.42 16.69
CA ARG A 154 15.29 -9.83 16.50
C ARG A 154 16.78 -10.08 16.67
N ASP A 155 17.62 -9.20 16.14
CA ASP A 155 19.07 -9.32 16.21
C ASP A 155 19.59 -9.08 17.63
N ARG A 156 19.02 -8.09 18.34
CA ARG A 156 19.34 -7.83 19.76
C ARG A 156 18.91 -8.95 20.71
N SER A 157 17.88 -9.70 20.35
CA SER A 157 17.40 -10.84 21.17
C SER A 157 18.19 -12.13 20.95
N ARG A 158 19.10 -12.15 19.96
CA ARG A 158 19.94 -13.31 19.60
C ARG A 158 21.41 -13.15 19.99
N GLY A 159 21.84 -11.97 20.43
CA GLY A 159 23.19 -11.69 20.95
C GLY A 159 23.24 -11.78 22.46
#